data_AF-A0A958CX09-F1
#
_entry.id   AF-A0A958CX09-F1
#
_cell.length_a   1.000
_cell.length_b   1.000
_cell.length_c   1.000
_cell.angle_alpha   90.00
_cell.angle_beta   90.00
_cell.angle_gamma   90.00
#
_symmetry.space_group_name_H-M   'P 1'
#
loop_
_entity.id
_entity.type
_entity.pdbx_description
1 polymer ?
#
loop_
_entity_poly.entity_id
_entity_poly.type
_entity_poly.pdbx_seq_one_letter_code
_entity_poly.pdbx_strand_id
1 'polypeptide(L)'
;MIHPLVTQLRFARSEFVRCLDGVSDEDARQRLLPMNSISWMIGHMANQEDAYWGFLALGKRVHPELWELVGTGKPASTPPLAEMWTAWREVTAAADAYLDTLTAETLLTHFQWQGEPMKESVGTLLLRNTYHYWFHTG
;
A
#
# COMPACT_ATOMS: atom_id res chain seq x y z
N MET A 1 11.04 -5.48 19.76
CA MET A 1 11.20 -6.50 18.69
C MET A 1 10.08 -6.27 17.69
N ILE A 2 10.37 -6.25 16.39
CA ILE A 2 9.35 -6.05 15.37
C ILE A 2 8.43 -7.28 15.30
N HIS A 3 7.12 -7.07 15.20
CA HIS A 3 6.16 -8.17 15.10
C HIS A 3 6.37 -8.99 13.81
N PRO A 4 6.28 -10.33 13.84
CA PRO A 4 6.51 -11.17 12.66
C PRO A 4 5.65 -10.82 11.44
N LEU A 5 4.38 -10.43 11.62
CA LEU A 5 3.51 -10.00 10.51
C LEU A 5 4.01 -8.71 9.82
N VAL A 6 4.62 -7.78 10.57
CA VAL A 6 5.25 -6.59 9.97
C VAL A 6 6.47 -6.99 9.16
N THR A 7 7.22 -7.98 9.63
CA THR A 7 8.34 -8.56 8.87
C THR A 7 7.85 -9.21 7.56
N GLN A 8 6.70 -9.89 7.57
CA GLN A 8 6.11 -10.45 6.35
C GLN A 8 5.66 -9.37 5.36
N LEU A 9 5.04 -8.28 5.82
CA LEU A 9 4.71 -7.15 4.95
C LEU A 9 5.97 -6.54 4.33
N ARG A 10 7.02 -6.32 5.12
CA ARG A 10 8.31 -5.81 4.62
C ARG A 10 8.95 -6.73 3.59
N PHE A 11 8.87 -8.04 3.80
CA PHE A 11 9.32 -9.02 2.82
C PHE A 11 8.51 -8.91 1.51
N ALA A 12 7.18 -8.86 1.58
CA ALA A 12 6.33 -8.68 0.41
C ALA A 12 6.64 -7.37 -0.36
N ARG A 13 6.85 -6.25 0.36
CA ARG A 13 7.30 -4.98 -0.22
C ARG A 13 8.64 -5.13 -0.93
N SER A 14 9.60 -5.81 -0.33
CA SER A 14 10.93 -6.01 -0.94
C SER A 14 10.85 -6.85 -2.22
N GLU A 15 9.98 -7.85 -2.25
CA GLU A 15 9.79 -8.70 -3.43
C GLU A 15 9.03 -7.96 -4.54
N PHE A 16 8.09 -7.08 -4.19
CA PHE A 16 7.44 -6.17 -5.13
C PHE A 16 8.44 -5.19 -5.77
N VAL A 17 9.39 -4.65 -5.00
CA VAL A 17 10.48 -3.84 -5.57
C VAL A 17 11.39 -4.68 -6.46
N ARG A 18 11.76 -5.88 -6.01
CA ARG A 18 12.67 -6.77 -6.75
C ARG A 18 12.10 -7.24 -8.09
N CYS A 19 10.81 -7.55 -8.16
CA CYS A 19 10.19 -8.03 -9.41
C CYS A 19 10.01 -6.93 -10.46
N LEU A 20 10.01 -5.66 -10.04
CA LEU A 20 9.89 -4.49 -10.90
C LEU A 20 11.24 -3.84 -11.23
N ASP A 21 12.35 -4.45 -10.82
CA ASP A 21 13.69 -3.96 -11.12
C ASP A 21 13.95 -3.97 -12.63
N GLY A 22 14.53 -2.88 -13.14
CA GLY A 22 14.81 -2.70 -14.58
C GLY A 22 13.62 -2.31 -15.45
N VAL A 23 12.39 -2.23 -14.93
CA VAL A 23 11.23 -1.75 -15.71
C VAL A 23 11.41 -0.27 -16.04
N SER A 24 11.31 0.09 -17.33
CA SER A 24 11.42 1.46 -17.80
C SER A 24 10.12 2.26 -17.55
N ASP A 25 10.18 3.61 -17.56
CA ASP A 25 8.97 4.44 -17.49
C ASP A 25 8.01 4.15 -18.65
N GLU A 26 8.56 3.94 -19.85
CA GLU A 26 7.79 3.62 -21.04
C GLU A 26 7.00 2.33 -20.86
N ASP A 27 7.67 1.25 -20.45
CA ASP A 27 7.04 -0.06 -20.23
C ASP A 27 6.06 -0.01 -19.06
N ALA A 28 6.42 0.67 -17.98
CA ALA A 28 5.57 0.74 -16.79
C ALA A 28 4.25 1.45 -17.06
N ARG A 29 4.20 2.31 -18.07
CA ARG A 29 3.02 3.08 -18.47
C ARG A 29 2.19 2.40 -19.55
N GLN A 30 2.66 1.29 -20.12
CA GLN A 30 1.86 0.48 -21.02
C GLN A 30 0.72 -0.22 -20.28
N ARG A 31 -0.45 -0.29 -20.93
CA ARG A 31 -1.56 -1.12 -20.47
C ARG A 31 -1.67 -2.35 -21.35
N LEU A 32 -1.39 -3.50 -20.77
CA LEU A 32 -1.63 -4.80 -21.38
C LEU A 32 -3.03 -5.26 -20.95
N LEU A 33 -4.04 -4.94 -21.76
CA LEU A 33 -5.44 -5.15 -21.39
C LEU A 33 -5.73 -6.64 -21.07
N PRO A 34 -6.60 -6.91 -20.06
CA PRO A 34 -7.42 -5.96 -19.31
C PRO A 34 -6.71 -5.29 -18.13
N MET A 35 -5.42 -5.52 -17.92
CA MET A 35 -4.69 -5.08 -16.73
C MET A 35 -4.48 -3.56 -16.70
N ASN A 36 -4.29 -3.04 -15.48
CA ASN A 36 -3.74 -1.70 -15.28
C ASN A 36 -2.24 -1.68 -15.63
N SER A 37 -1.70 -0.49 -15.82
CA SER A 37 -0.27 -0.30 -16.04
C SER A 37 0.51 -0.59 -14.76
N ILE A 38 1.80 -0.93 -14.87
CA ILE A 38 2.65 -1.19 -13.70
C ILE A 38 2.78 0.08 -12.85
N SER A 39 2.91 1.25 -13.47
CA SER A 39 2.98 2.51 -12.72
C SER A 39 1.70 2.77 -11.93
N TRP A 40 0.53 2.44 -12.50
CA TRP A 40 -0.73 2.44 -11.75
C TRP A 40 -0.70 1.47 -10.58
N MET A 41 -0.19 0.24 -10.76
CA MET A 41 -0.12 -0.75 -9.67
C MET A 41 0.78 -0.29 -8.52
N ILE A 42 1.93 0.31 -8.80
CA ILE A 42 2.82 0.88 -7.76
C ILE A 42 2.08 1.96 -6.97
N GLY A 43 1.44 2.91 -7.67
CA GLY A 43 0.63 3.95 -7.04
C GLY A 43 -0.55 3.37 -6.26
N HIS A 44 -1.16 2.31 -6.76
CA HIS A 44 -2.28 1.63 -6.11
C HIS A 44 -1.87 1.01 -4.77
N MET A 45 -0.70 0.37 -4.73
CA MET A 45 -0.13 -0.14 -3.49
C MET A 45 0.14 1.01 -2.50
N ALA A 46 0.67 2.12 -2.98
CA ALA A 46 0.86 3.33 -2.16
C ALA A 46 -0.46 3.87 -1.61
N ASN A 47 -1.51 3.95 -2.43
CA ASN A 47 -2.84 4.40 -2.00
C ASN A 47 -3.44 3.51 -0.89
N GLN A 48 -3.28 2.19 -0.98
CA GLN A 48 -3.79 1.29 0.05
C GLN A 48 -3.03 1.46 1.37
N GLU A 49 -1.70 1.53 1.32
CA GLU A 49 -0.85 1.77 2.48
C GLU A 49 -1.19 3.12 3.15
N ASP A 50 -1.42 4.16 2.35
CA ASP A 50 -1.80 5.48 2.87
C ASP A 50 -3.22 5.46 3.45
N ALA A 51 -4.13 4.66 2.91
CA ALA A 51 -5.46 4.49 3.50
C ALA A 51 -5.41 3.76 4.85
N TYR A 52 -4.60 2.70 4.98
CA TYR A 52 -4.52 1.90 6.21
C TYR A 52 -3.65 2.56 7.28
N TRP A 53 -2.43 2.96 6.94
CA TRP A 53 -1.45 3.36 7.94
C TRP A 53 -1.31 4.87 8.03
N GLY A 54 -1.43 5.60 6.91
CA GLY A 54 -1.51 7.05 6.93
C GLY A 54 -2.81 7.54 7.56
N PHE A 55 -3.95 7.19 6.96
CA PHE A 55 -5.25 7.70 7.36
C PHE A 55 -5.82 7.00 8.59
N LEU A 56 -6.04 5.69 8.57
CA LEU A 56 -6.68 5.02 9.71
C LEU A 56 -5.77 4.98 10.95
N ALA A 57 -4.47 4.73 10.79
CA ALA A 57 -3.56 4.61 11.94
C ALA A 57 -2.98 5.95 12.42
N LEU A 58 -2.52 6.81 11.50
CA LEU A 58 -1.86 8.08 11.83
C LEU A 58 -2.78 9.31 11.69
N GLY A 59 -4.02 9.15 11.21
CA GLY A 59 -4.99 10.24 11.06
C GLY A 59 -4.71 11.20 9.90
N LYS A 60 -3.71 10.95 9.07
CA LYS A 60 -3.31 11.84 7.97
C LYS A 60 -2.82 11.07 6.75
N ARG A 61 -3.39 11.39 5.59
CA ARG A 61 -2.88 10.92 4.29
C ARG A 61 -1.58 11.63 3.91
N VAL A 62 -0.59 10.85 3.49
CA VAL A 62 0.69 11.34 2.95
C VAL A 62 0.48 11.86 1.52
N HIS A 63 -0.25 11.12 0.70
CA HIS A 63 -0.54 11.45 -0.70
C HIS A 63 -2.04 11.30 -1.02
N PRO A 64 -2.88 12.27 -0.60
CA PRO A 64 -4.33 12.20 -0.77
C PRO A 64 -4.78 12.13 -2.24
N GLU A 65 -3.96 12.65 -3.17
CA GLU A 65 -4.22 12.64 -4.61
C GLU A 65 -4.23 11.22 -5.23
N LEU A 66 -3.57 10.24 -4.60
CA LEU A 66 -3.52 8.88 -5.10
C LEU A 66 -4.90 8.21 -5.17
N TRP A 67 -5.84 8.63 -4.32
CA TRP A 67 -7.19 8.08 -4.35
C TRP A 67 -7.88 8.32 -5.69
N GLU A 68 -7.75 9.53 -6.25
CA GLU A 68 -8.37 9.86 -7.54
C GLU A 68 -7.57 9.28 -8.71
N LEU A 69 -6.24 9.21 -8.59
CA LEU A 69 -5.35 8.79 -9.68
C LEU A 69 -5.29 7.26 -9.86
N VAL A 70 -5.24 6.52 -8.75
CA VAL A 70 -4.93 5.07 -8.72
C VAL A 70 -5.78 4.29 -7.70
N GLY A 71 -6.90 4.86 -7.23
CA GLY A 71 -7.81 4.20 -6.30
C GLY A 71 -8.61 3.06 -6.93
N THR A 72 -9.08 2.11 -6.09
CA THR A 72 -9.99 1.04 -6.52
C THR A 72 -11.25 1.63 -7.16
N GLY A 73 -11.64 1.11 -8.33
CA GLY A 73 -12.84 1.54 -9.05
C GLY A 73 -12.69 2.86 -9.80
N LYS A 74 -11.51 3.51 -9.74
CA LYS A 74 -11.21 4.67 -10.57
C LYS A 74 -10.88 4.25 -12.01
N PRO A 75 -11.04 5.16 -13.00
CA PRO A 75 -10.58 4.92 -14.35
C PRO A 75 -9.10 4.53 -14.39
N ALA A 76 -8.74 3.63 -15.31
CA ALA A 76 -7.35 3.25 -15.50
C ALA A 76 -6.51 4.45 -15.96
N SER A 77 -5.43 4.75 -15.24
CA SER A 77 -4.45 5.80 -15.57
C SER A 77 -3.07 5.19 -15.83
N THR A 78 -2.13 6.00 -16.34
CA THR A 78 -0.75 5.59 -16.66
C THR A 78 0.26 6.63 -16.14
N PRO A 79 0.26 6.87 -14.81
CA PRO A 79 1.05 7.92 -14.19
C PRO A 79 2.56 7.72 -14.41
N PRO A 80 3.39 8.78 -14.32
CA PRO A 80 4.84 8.64 -14.40
C PRO A 80 5.37 7.67 -13.33
N LEU A 81 6.23 6.74 -13.75
CA LEU A 81 6.79 5.68 -12.90
C LEU A 81 7.56 6.27 -11.71
N ALA A 82 8.37 7.31 -11.96
CA ALA A 82 9.17 7.95 -10.93
C ALA A 82 8.30 8.57 -9.82
N GLU A 83 7.19 9.22 -10.18
CA GLU A 83 6.26 9.82 -9.22
C GLU A 83 5.59 8.75 -8.35
N MET A 84 5.18 7.62 -8.95
CA MET A 84 4.54 6.54 -8.20
C MET A 84 5.53 5.83 -7.27
N TRP A 85 6.78 5.66 -7.68
CA TRP A 85 7.81 5.14 -6.79
C TRP A 85 8.14 6.09 -5.63
N THR A 86 8.20 7.40 -5.90
CA THR A 86 8.39 8.40 -4.83
C THR A 86 7.26 8.35 -3.83
N ALA A 87 6.00 8.40 -4.31
CA ALA A 87 4.83 8.31 -3.45
C ALA A 87 4.80 7.00 -2.64
N TRP A 88 5.11 5.87 -3.27
CA TRP A 88 5.20 4.58 -2.58
C TRP A 88 6.25 4.58 -1.47
N ARG A 89 7.45 5.12 -1.70
CA ARG A 89 8.51 5.20 -0.67
C ARG A 89 8.13 6.13 0.47
N GLU A 90 7.53 7.27 0.17
CA GLU A 90 7.09 8.25 1.18
C GLU A 90 5.97 7.67 2.05
N VAL A 91 4.96 7.03 1.44
CA VAL A 91 3.89 6.36 2.18
C VAL A 91 4.42 5.22 3.04
N THR A 92 5.24 4.32 2.48
CA THR A 92 5.72 3.14 3.23
C THR A 92 6.66 3.52 4.37
N ALA A 93 7.49 4.56 4.20
CA ALA A 93 8.30 5.12 5.27
C ALA A 93 7.44 5.74 6.39
N ALA A 94 6.37 6.46 6.05
CA ALA A 94 5.44 6.98 7.04
C ALA A 94 4.67 5.86 7.77
N ALA A 95 4.23 4.84 7.02
CA ALA A 95 3.55 3.67 7.56
C ALA A 95 4.42 2.91 8.56
N ASP A 96 5.72 2.80 8.30
CA ASP A 96 6.67 2.10 9.18
C ASP A 96 6.70 2.69 10.60
N ALA A 97 6.48 4.00 10.76
CA ALA A 97 6.39 4.63 12.08
C ALA A 97 5.26 4.06 12.94
N TYR A 98 4.12 3.67 12.34
CA TYR A 98 3.05 2.97 13.04
C TYR A 98 3.35 1.47 13.17
N LEU A 99 3.80 0.83 12.10
CA LEU A 99 4.03 -0.61 12.06
C LEU A 99 5.08 -1.07 13.09
N ASP A 100 6.10 -0.25 13.36
CA ASP A 100 7.14 -0.54 14.36
C ASP A 100 6.60 -0.56 15.81
N THR A 101 5.41 0.00 16.04
CA THR A 101 4.77 0.04 17.36
C THR A 101 3.84 -1.15 17.63
N LEU A 102 3.55 -1.98 16.61
CA LEU A 102 2.54 -3.03 16.72
C LEU A 102 2.96 -4.15 17.69
N THR A 103 2.09 -4.43 18.65
CA THR A 103 2.17 -5.59 19.53
C THR A 103 1.09 -6.61 19.20
N ALA A 104 1.18 -7.82 19.77
CA ALA A 104 0.13 -8.84 19.61
C ALA A 104 -1.25 -8.33 20.06
N GLU A 105 -1.30 -7.52 21.12
CA GLU A 105 -2.51 -6.90 21.63
C GLU A 105 -3.06 -5.87 20.65
N THR A 106 -2.21 -5.01 20.08
CA THR A 106 -2.65 -3.99 19.10
C THR A 106 -3.29 -4.65 17.87
N LEU A 107 -2.78 -5.78 17.42
CA LEU A 107 -3.31 -6.51 16.26
C LEU A 107 -4.74 -7.02 16.44
N LEU A 108 -5.19 -7.21 17.68
CA LEU A 108 -6.55 -7.62 18.03
C LEU A 108 -7.51 -6.43 18.14
N THR A 109 -7.00 -5.20 18.09
CA THR A 109 -7.84 -3.98 18.14
C THR A 109 -8.37 -3.60 16.76
N HIS A 110 -9.30 -2.66 16.73
CA HIS A 110 -9.96 -2.17 15.52
C HIS A 110 -9.79 -0.65 15.47
N PHE A 111 -9.44 -0.11 14.29
CA PHE A 111 -9.44 1.33 14.09
C PHE A 111 -10.85 1.90 14.24
N GLN A 112 -10.94 3.14 14.69
CA GLN A 112 -12.20 3.90 14.76
C GLN A 112 -12.36 4.73 13.49
N TRP A 113 -13.51 4.64 12.84
CA TRP A 113 -13.84 5.44 11.68
C TRP A 113 -15.28 5.92 11.75
N GLN A 114 -15.48 7.24 11.63
CA GLN A 114 -16.79 7.88 11.77
C GLN A 114 -17.53 7.51 13.08
N GLY A 115 -16.79 7.31 14.17
CA GLY A 115 -17.34 6.99 15.48
C GLY A 115 -17.63 5.51 15.71
N GLU A 116 -17.39 4.64 14.72
CA GLU A 116 -17.62 3.20 14.81
C GLU A 116 -16.32 2.41 14.62
N PRO A 117 -16.18 1.23 15.27
CA PRO A 117 -15.06 0.34 14.99
C PRO A 117 -15.17 -0.21 13.56
N MET A 118 -14.03 -0.22 12.86
CA MET A 118 -13.89 -0.92 11.58
C MET A 118 -14.23 -2.40 11.76
N LYS A 119 -14.77 -3.06 10.74
CA LYS A 119 -15.14 -4.50 10.83
C LYS A 119 -13.93 -5.42 10.99
N GLU A 120 -12.80 -5.04 10.42
CA GLU A 120 -11.57 -5.81 10.38
C GLU A 120 -10.61 -5.31 11.46
N SER A 121 -9.93 -6.23 12.14
CA SER A 121 -8.89 -5.87 13.11
C SER A 121 -7.64 -5.31 12.42
N VAL A 122 -6.78 -4.63 13.18
CA VAL A 122 -5.47 -4.15 12.68
C VAL A 122 -4.66 -5.30 12.08
N GLY A 123 -4.62 -6.47 12.73
CA GLY A 123 -3.94 -7.65 12.20
C GLY A 123 -4.56 -8.19 10.92
N THR A 124 -5.89 -8.11 10.78
CA THR A 124 -6.57 -8.49 9.53
C THR A 124 -6.20 -7.54 8.40
N LEU A 125 -6.18 -6.22 8.65
CA LEU A 125 -5.74 -5.23 7.66
C LEU A 125 -4.28 -5.43 7.24
N LEU A 126 -3.40 -5.78 8.18
CA LEU A 126 -2.00 -6.08 7.90
C LEU A 126 -1.84 -7.31 6.99
N LEU A 127 -2.59 -8.39 7.26
CA LEU A 127 -2.63 -9.57 6.38
C LEU A 127 -3.21 -9.24 5.00
N ARG A 128 -4.31 -8.47 4.94
CA ARG A 128 -4.90 -8.02 3.68
C ARG A 128 -3.91 -7.21 2.85
N ASN A 129 -3.19 -6.27 3.47
CA ASN A 129 -2.17 -5.48 2.79
C ASN A 129 -1.03 -6.37 2.27
N THR A 130 -0.60 -7.36 3.06
CA THR A 130 0.45 -8.31 2.67
C THR A 130 0.01 -9.16 1.48
N TYR A 131 -1.19 -9.75 1.53
CA TYR A 131 -1.74 -10.54 0.43
C TYR A 131 -2.03 -9.70 -0.81
N HIS A 132 -2.35 -8.43 -0.63
CA HIS A 132 -2.55 -7.51 -1.74
C HIS A 132 -1.25 -7.23 -2.50
N TYR A 133 -0.11 -7.10 -1.80
CA TYR A 133 1.19 -7.07 -2.48
C TYR A 133 1.43 -8.32 -3.31
N TRP A 134 1.20 -9.50 -2.73
CA TRP A 134 1.40 -10.76 -3.46
C TRP A 134 0.47 -10.89 -4.66
N PHE A 135 -0.78 -10.42 -4.56
CA PHE A 135 -1.72 -10.38 -5.67
C PHE A 135 -1.22 -9.48 -6.80
N HIS A 136 -0.65 -8.31 -6.49
CA HIS A 136 -0.12 -7.38 -7.49
C HIS A 136 1.31 -7.69 -7.96
N THR A 137 1.98 -8.64 -7.30
CA THR A 137 3.31 -9.13 -7.68
C THR A 137 3.21 -10.26 -8.72
N GLY A 138 2.14 -11.05 -8.69
CA GLY A 138 1.88 -12.15 -9.63
C GLY A 138 1.12 -11.70 -10.88
#